data_AF-B6QPM3-F1
#
_entry.id   AF-B6QPM3-F1
#
_cell.length_a   1.000
_cell.length_b   1.000
_cell.length_c   1.000
_cell.angle_alpha   90.00
_cell.angle_beta   90.00
_cell.angle_gamma   90.00
#
_symmetry.space_group_name_H-M   'P 1'
#
loop_
_entity.id
_entity.type
_entity.pdbx_description
1 polymer ?
#
loop_
_entity_poly.entity_id
_entity_poly.type
_entity_poly.pdbx_seq_one_letter_code
_entity_poly.pdbx_strand_id
1 'polypeptide(L)'
;MAQGEPIYNDYQAVKASLAATIRKKERALLKQIQEEYDMNAPVLAIQQQMSGEQFDDDDDDDDDKEGAPAQTTSIRIAERRYIAECAVRDPSVLHDQKGYALHVEFSVALIALCKRRDRRPVKTRRSPEPVTVRTALDLPRLPQIEPEIKRDAPLKCQGWQCVFCLASNDLPFEERECRYKRKYTLQKHVDRCRLKYYGPDDPIPCPDDHACAGLILNGKMELKAHFAHEHGCFL
;
A
#
# COMPACT_ATOMS: atom_id res chain seq x y z
N MET A 1 38.29 -31.91 0.93
CA MET A 1 37.77 -32.90 -0.03
C MET A 1 37.71 -32.24 -1.39
N ALA A 2 38.42 -32.77 -2.37
CA ALA A 2 38.49 -32.18 -3.70
C ALA A 2 37.19 -32.45 -4.47
N GLN A 3 36.78 -31.52 -5.35
CA GLN A 3 35.65 -31.74 -6.25
C GLN A 3 35.98 -32.89 -7.21
N GLY A 4 35.11 -33.92 -7.27
CA GLY A 4 35.23 -35.05 -8.18
C GLY A 4 35.43 -36.41 -7.52
N GLU A 5 35.70 -36.46 -6.21
CA GLU A 5 35.76 -37.73 -5.48
C GLU A 5 34.34 -38.26 -5.17
N PRO A 6 34.10 -39.58 -5.21
CA PRO A 6 32.78 -40.16 -4.89
C PRO A 6 32.27 -39.72 -3.51
N ILE A 7 33.18 -39.63 -2.54
CA ILE A 7 32.92 -39.21 -1.16
C ILE A 7 32.44 -37.75 -1.09
N TYR A 8 32.90 -36.89 -1.99
CA TYR A 8 32.44 -35.50 -2.05
C TYR A 8 30.97 -35.41 -2.47
N ASN A 9 30.56 -36.23 -3.43
CA ASN A 9 29.16 -36.28 -3.89
C ASN A 9 28.24 -36.83 -2.80
N ASP A 10 28.66 -37.89 -2.11
CA ASP A 10 27.93 -38.46 -0.98
C ASP A 10 27.78 -37.45 0.16
N TYR A 11 28.85 -36.73 0.49
CA TYR A 11 28.81 -35.66 1.49
C TYR A 11 27.83 -34.54 1.10
N GLN A 12 27.83 -34.11 -0.17
CA GLN A 12 26.90 -33.09 -0.65
C GLN A 12 25.45 -33.58 -0.63
N ALA A 13 25.20 -34.84 -0.99
CA ALA A 13 23.87 -35.45 -0.93
C ALA A 13 23.34 -35.51 0.50
N VAL A 14 24.17 -35.92 1.47
CA VAL A 14 23.81 -35.94 2.90
C VAL A 14 23.56 -34.52 3.40
N LYS A 15 24.40 -33.56 3.04
CA LYS A 15 24.21 -32.14 3.40
C LYS A 15 22.90 -31.57 2.87
N ALA A 16 22.57 -31.86 1.60
CA ALA A 16 21.31 -31.44 0.99
C ALA A 16 20.10 -32.10 1.66
N SER A 17 20.18 -33.40 1.97
CA SER A 17 19.13 -34.15 2.67
C SER A 17 18.89 -33.61 4.09
N LEU A 18 19.95 -33.30 4.83
CA LEU A 18 19.86 -32.69 6.15
C LEU A 18 19.19 -31.31 6.08
N ALA A 19 19.63 -30.45 5.16
CA ALA A 19 19.05 -29.13 4.96
C ALA A 19 17.56 -29.19 4.56
N ALA A 20 17.18 -30.15 3.71
CA ALA A 20 15.79 -30.38 3.33
C ALA A 20 14.94 -30.83 4.54
N THR A 21 15.49 -31.70 5.38
CA THR A 21 14.82 -32.19 6.59
C THR A 21 14.62 -31.08 7.62
N ILE A 22 15.64 -30.23 7.84
CA ILE A 22 15.55 -29.06 8.71
C ILE A 22 14.43 -28.13 8.22
N ARG A 23 14.45 -27.73 6.95
CA ARG A 23 13.41 -26.86 6.38
C ARG A 23 12.01 -27.47 6.47
N LYS A 24 11.88 -28.79 6.30
CA LYS A 24 10.59 -29.49 6.43
C LYS A 24 10.07 -29.42 7.87
N LYS A 25 10.94 -29.67 8.86
CA LYS A 25 10.57 -29.57 10.29
C LYS A 25 10.23 -28.13 10.69
N GLU A 26 11.02 -27.17 10.24
CA GLU A 26 10.82 -25.74 10.51
C GLU A 26 9.47 -25.26 9.96
N ARG A 27 9.11 -25.65 8.73
CA ARG A 27 7.78 -25.38 8.16
C ARG A 27 6.65 -26.05 8.93
N ALA A 28 6.85 -27.29 9.38
CA ALA A 28 5.84 -28.00 10.16
C ALA A 28 5.60 -27.31 11.52
N LEU A 29 6.67 -26.87 12.19
CA LEU A 29 6.59 -26.15 13.46
C LEU A 29 5.89 -24.80 13.29
N LEU A 30 6.28 -24.00 12.29
CA LEU A 30 5.62 -22.72 12.01
C LEU A 30 4.13 -22.90 11.69
N LYS A 31 3.76 -24.00 11.01
CA LYS A 31 2.36 -24.32 10.75
C LYS A 31 1.60 -24.63 12.04
N GLN A 32 2.18 -25.42 12.95
CA GLN A 32 1.57 -25.71 14.25
C GLN A 32 1.40 -24.44 15.08
N ILE A 33 2.41 -23.56 15.13
CA ILE A 33 2.33 -22.28 15.83
C ILE A 33 1.22 -21.41 15.24
N GLN A 34 1.11 -21.34 13.91
CA GLN A 34 0.04 -20.58 13.27
C GLN A 34 -1.34 -21.16 13.59
N GLU A 35 -1.49 -22.48 13.54
CA GLU A 35 -2.74 -23.16 13.88
C GLU A 35 -3.14 -22.88 15.33
N GLU A 36 -2.19 -22.95 16.27
CA GLU A 36 -2.43 -22.64 17.68
C GLU A 36 -2.80 -21.15 17.88
N TYR A 37 -2.12 -20.25 17.19
CA TYR A 37 -2.47 -18.83 17.20
C TYR A 37 -3.87 -18.59 16.63
N ASP A 38 -4.21 -19.19 15.50
CA ASP A 38 -5.52 -19.01 14.86
C ASP A 38 -6.66 -19.53 15.75
N MET A 39 -6.43 -20.60 16.51
CA MET A 39 -7.39 -21.14 17.48
C MET A 39 -7.54 -20.25 18.73
N ASN A 40 -6.44 -19.69 19.22
CA ASN A 40 -6.41 -19.01 20.52
C ASN A 40 -6.56 -17.49 20.42
N ALA A 41 -6.12 -16.85 19.33
CA ALA A 41 -6.12 -15.41 19.16
C ALA A 41 -7.50 -14.76 19.26
N PRO A 42 -8.59 -15.33 18.70
CA PRO A 42 -9.93 -14.77 18.89
C PRO A 42 -10.38 -14.81 20.35
N VAL A 43 -10.07 -15.89 21.06
CA VAL A 43 -10.43 -16.07 22.47
C VAL A 43 -9.65 -15.08 23.34
N LEU A 44 -8.34 -14.97 23.12
CA LEU A 44 -7.48 -14.03 23.83
C LEU A 44 -7.88 -12.57 23.54
N ALA A 45 -8.21 -12.23 22.30
CA ALA A 45 -8.67 -10.88 21.93
C ALA A 45 -10.01 -10.52 22.60
N ILE A 46 -10.96 -11.46 22.69
CA ILE A 46 -12.23 -11.26 23.40
C ILE A 46 -11.96 -11.11 24.90
N GLN A 47 -11.11 -11.96 25.47
CA GLN A 47 -10.77 -11.90 26.89
C GLN A 47 -10.10 -10.57 27.25
N GLN A 48 -9.20 -10.07 26.41
CA GLN A 48 -8.54 -8.76 26.55
C GLN A 48 -9.54 -7.59 26.45
N GLN A 49 -10.49 -7.66 25.51
CA GLN A 49 -11.55 -6.64 25.42
C GLN A 49 -12.45 -6.62 26.67
N MET A 50 -12.72 -7.79 27.25
CA MET A 50 -13.51 -7.90 28.48
C MET A 50 -12.72 -7.48 29.73
N SER A 51 -11.41 -7.77 29.79
CA SER A 51 -10.56 -7.38 30.92
C SER A 51 -10.14 -5.91 30.87
N GLY A 52 -10.26 -5.25 29.71
CA GLY A 52 -9.85 -3.86 29.52
C GLY A 52 -8.33 -3.67 29.57
N GLU A 53 -7.57 -4.74 29.47
CA GLU A 53 -6.10 -4.73 29.50
C GLU A 53 -5.57 -4.28 28.13
N GLN A 54 -5.04 -3.07 28.08
CA GLN A 54 -4.16 -2.62 26.99
C GLN A 54 -2.78 -3.22 27.24
N PHE A 55 -2.30 -4.07 26.33
CA PHE A 55 -0.89 -4.42 26.30
C PHE A 55 -0.13 -3.29 25.63
N ASP A 56 0.69 -2.59 26.40
CA ASP A 56 1.84 -1.85 25.90
C ASP A 56 2.86 -2.87 25.40
N ASP A 57 2.87 -3.10 24.09
CA ASP A 57 3.92 -3.87 23.40
C ASP A 57 5.14 -2.94 23.17
N ASP A 58 5.67 -2.41 24.27
CA ASP A 58 6.98 -1.75 24.32
C ASP A 58 7.73 -2.32 25.54
N ASP A 59 8.38 -3.47 25.35
CA ASP A 59 9.54 -3.85 26.17
C ASP A 59 10.66 -2.85 25.87
N ASP A 60 10.62 -1.70 26.53
CA ASP A 60 11.79 -0.89 26.81
C ASP A 60 11.63 -0.39 28.26
N ASP A 61 12.42 -0.98 29.16
CA ASP A 61 12.70 -0.49 30.51
C ASP A 61 12.99 1.03 30.46
N ASP A 62 12.13 1.85 31.05
CA ASP A 62 12.57 2.94 31.91
C ASP A 62 11.41 3.54 32.73
N ASP A 63 11.74 3.80 33.99
CA ASP A 63 10.90 4.20 35.11
C ASP A 63 10.02 5.45 34.89
N ASP A 64 8.93 5.46 35.68
CA ASP A 64 8.15 6.63 36.11
C ASP A 64 7.50 7.51 35.02
N LYS A 65 6.19 7.30 34.75
CA LYS A 65 5.21 8.43 34.73
C LYS A 65 3.76 8.02 35.01
N GLU A 66 3.32 8.57 36.12
CA GLU A 66 1.96 8.83 36.62
C GLU A 66 0.88 9.10 35.54
N GLY A 67 -0.30 8.54 35.79
CA GLY A 67 -1.40 8.35 34.84
C GLY A 67 -1.90 9.60 34.09
N ALA A 68 -2.16 9.39 32.80
CA ALA A 68 -2.89 10.31 31.94
C ALA A 68 -4.23 9.68 31.50
N PRO A 69 -5.34 10.45 31.45
CA PRO A 69 -6.65 9.90 31.17
C PRO A 69 -6.78 9.47 29.71
N ALA A 70 -7.58 8.42 29.50
CA ALA A 70 -7.88 7.78 28.22
C ALA A 70 -8.01 8.79 27.07
N GLN A 71 -7.00 8.82 26.19
CA GLN A 71 -7.09 9.52 24.92
C GLN A 71 -8.13 8.80 24.07
N THR A 72 -9.32 9.39 23.99
CA THR A 72 -10.24 9.13 22.88
C THR A 72 -9.47 9.37 21.59
N THR A 73 -9.18 8.30 20.87
CA THR A 73 -8.50 8.38 19.58
C THR A 73 -9.39 9.18 18.65
N SER A 74 -9.08 10.47 18.53
CA SER A 74 -9.74 11.35 17.58
C SER A 74 -9.63 10.72 16.20
N ILE A 75 -10.76 10.43 15.58
CA ILE A 75 -10.80 9.92 14.20
C ILE A 75 -10.14 10.99 13.34
N ARG A 76 -8.89 10.73 12.91
CA ARG A 76 -8.01 11.71 12.23
C ARG A 76 -8.51 12.15 10.85
N ILE A 77 -9.58 11.55 10.35
CA ILE A 77 -10.11 11.77 8.99
C ILE A 77 -11.56 12.22 9.13
N ALA A 78 -11.84 13.48 8.83
CA ALA A 78 -13.15 14.11 8.99
C ALA A 78 -14.27 13.33 8.28
N GLU A 79 -13.96 12.75 7.11
CA GLU A 79 -14.91 11.96 6.33
C GLU A 79 -15.29 10.65 7.04
N ARG A 80 -14.35 10.00 7.75
CA ARG A 80 -14.65 8.77 8.51
C ARG A 80 -15.49 9.06 9.74
N ARG A 81 -15.27 10.23 10.36
CA ARG A 81 -16.09 10.72 11.47
C ARG A 81 -17.52 11.00 11.00
N TYR A 82 -17.68 11.72 9.89
CA TYR A 82 -18.99 12.02 9.32
C TYR A 82 -19.77 10.76 8.91
N ILE A 83 -19.09 9.78 8.30
CA ILE A 83 -19.71 8.48 7.97
C ILE A 83 -20.16 7.74 9.23
N ALA A 84 -19.32 7.69 10.27
CA ALA A 84 -19.69 7.05 11.54
C ALA A 84 -20.90 7.75 12.18
N GLU A 85 -20.92 9.09 12.18
CA GLU A 85 -22.05 9.88 12.68
C GLU A 85 -23.33 9.66 11.87
N CYS A 86 -23.23 9.47 10.55
CA CYS A 86 -24.38 9.15 9.70
C CYS A 86 -24.88 7.71 9.87
N ALA A 87 -23.98 6.74 10.06
CA ALA A 87 -24.34 5.32 10.22
C ALA A 87 -25.07 5.00 11.54
N VAL A 88 -24.88 5.85 12.57
CA VAL A 88 -25.51 5.69 13.89
C VAL A 88 -26.87 6.41 13.98
N ARG A 89 -27.27 7.17 12.96
CA ARG A 89 -28.56 7.88 12.95
C ARG A 89 -29.72 6.93 12.67
N ASP A 90 -30.85 7.22 13.32
CA ASP A 90 -32.09 6.46 13.18
C ASP A 90 -32.57 6.47 11.70
N PRO A 91 -32.80 5.29 11.08
CA PRO A 91 -33.31 5.17 9.71
C PRO A 91 -34.64 5.90 9.46
N SER A 92 -35.43 6.16 10.51
CA SER A 92 -36.71 6.87 10.41
C SER A 92 -36.58 8.31 9.86
N VAL A 93 -35.40 8.92 10.00
CA VAL A 93 -35.09 10.30 9.55
C VAL A 93 -34.84 10.38 8.03
N LEU A 94 -34.74 9.23 7.34
CA LEU A 94 -34.42 9.16 5.91
C LEU A 94 -35.64 9.29 4.97
N HIS A 95 -36.86 9.34 5.52
CA HIS A 95 -38.09 9.36 4.72
C HIS A 95 -38.47 10.73 4.13
N ASP A 96 -37.94 11.82 4.70
CA ASP A 96 -38.22 13.17 4.23
C ASP A 96 -37.21 13.64 3.18
N GLN A 97 -37.53 14.71 2.43
CA GLN A 97 -36.63 15.35 1.46
C GLN A 97 -35.24 15.66 2.04
N LYS A 98 -35.19 15.99 3.35
CA LYS A 98 -33.95 16.22 4.10
C LYS A 98 -33.15 14.94 4.34
N GLY A 99 -33.82 13.82 4.57
CA GLY A 99 -33.23 12.49 4.69
C GLY A 99 -32.61 12.01 3.38
N TYR A 100 -33.27 12.28 2.26
CA TYR A 100 -32.73 11.98 0.94
C TYR A 100 -31.45 12.77 0.63
N ALA A 101 -31.43 14.08 0.92
CA ALA A 101 -30.22 14.90 0.77
C ALA A 101 -29.05 14.35 1.61
N LEU A 102 -29.34 13.93 2.84
CA LEU A 102 -28.36 13.34 3.74
C LEU A 102 -27.81 12.00 3.22
N HIS A 103 -28.67 11.17 2.63
CA HIS A 103 -28.25 9.91 2.00
C HIS A 103 -27.35 10.16 0.78
N VAL A 104 -27.63 11.19 -0.01
CA VAL A 104 -26.77 11.62 -1.12
C VAL A 104 -25.41 12.09 -0.60
N GLU A 105 -25.39 12.94 0.44
CA GLU A 105 -24.14 13.41 1.06
C GLU A 105 -23.31 12.25 1.64
N PHE A 106 -23.95 11.32 2.34
CA PHE A 106 -23.32 10.11 2.86
C PHE A 106 -22.71 9.25 1.74
N SER A 107 -23.45 9.05 0.65
CA SER A 107 -22.98 8.30 -0.52
C SER A 107 -21.80 8.99 -1.20
N VAL A 108 -21.84 10.32 -1.34
CA VAL A 108 -20.73 11.12 -1.89
C VAL A 108 -19.50 11.03 -0.99
N ALA A 109 -19.66 11.10 0.34
CA ALA A 109 -18.57 10.95 1.30
C ALA A 109 -17.96 9.54 1.26
N LEU A 110 -18.79 8.49 1.14
CA LEU A 110 -18.35 7.11 0.91
C LEU A 110 -17.53 6.98 -0.37
N ILE A 111 -18.04 7.51 -1.49
CA ILE A 111 -17.34 7.50 -2.77
C ILE A 111 -16.01 8.25 -2.66
N ALA A 112 -15.98 9.41 -2.00
CA ALA A 112 -14.76 10.18 -1.77
C ALA A 112 -13.73 9.39 -0.95
N LEU A 113 -14.17 8.68 0.10
CA LEU A 113 -13.30 7.81 0.89
C LEU A 113 -12.81 6.58 0.12
N CYS A 114 -13.66 5.94 -0.70
CA CYS A 114 -13.24 4.84 -1.56
C CYS A 114 -12.25 5.28 -2.64
N LYS A 115 -12.36 6.53 -3.12
CA LYS A 115 -11.39 7.16 -4.03
C LYS A 115 -10.07 7.49 -3.33
N ARG A 116 -10.10 7.85 -2.04
CA ARG A 116 -8.89 7.95 -1.22
C ARG A 116 -8.31 6.56 -0.99
N ARG A 117 -7.36 6.19 -1.84
CA ARG A 117 -6.46 5.06 -1.58
C ARG A 117 -5.51 5.44 -0.44
N ASP A 118 -6.02 5.46 0.79
CA ASP A 118 -5.18 5.43 2.01
C ASP A 118 -4.46 4.08 2.05
N ARG A 119 -3.45 3.91 1.20
CA ARG A 119 -2.48 2.84 1.40
C ARG A 119 -1.74 3.23 2.66
N ARG A 120 -1.84 2.39 3.70
CA ARG A 120 -0.99 2.51 4.91
C ARG A 120 0.39 2.93 4.44
N PRO A 121 0.98 4.02 4.97
CA PRO A 121 2.35 4.36 4.64
C PRO A 121 3.18 3.12 4.96
N VAL A 122 3.65 2.45 3.92
CA VAL A 122 4.68 1.43 4.10
C VAL A 122 5.83 2.26 4.63
N LYS A 123 6.20 2.05 5.90
CA LYS A 123 7.41 2.62 6.50
C LYS A 123 8.59 2.18 5.64
N THR A 124 8.84 2.86 4.54
CA THR A 124 10.12 2.83 3.87
C THR A 124 11.06 3.48 4.85
N ARG A 125 11.81 2.66 5.60
CA ARG A 125 13.03 3.09 6.28
C ARG A 125 13.91 3.75 5.23
N ARG A 126 13.77 5.06 5.05
CA ARG A 126 14.78 5.90 4.44
C ARG A 126 15.88 6.02 5.48
N SER A 127 17.12 5.79 5.03
CA SER A 127 18.31 6.10 5.80
C SER A 127 18.22 7.55 6.29
N PRO A 128 18.61 7.86 7.53
CA PRO A 128 18.56 9.23 8.03
C PRO A 128 19.64 10.04 7.31
N GLU A 129 19.21 10.98 6.46
CA GLU A 129 20.01 12.17 6.19
C GLU A 129 19.67 13.22 7.27
N PRO A 130 20.66 14.00 7.72
CA PRO A 130 20.52 14.86 8.89
C PRO A 130 19.51 15.99 8.62
N VAL A 131 18.44 15.98 9.42
CA VAL A 131 17.40 17.01 9.42
C VAL A 131 17.96 18.26 10.12
N THR A 132 18.20 19.32 9.36
CA THR A 132 18.23 20.68 9.93
C THR A 132 16.82 21.09 10.30
N VAL A 133 16.55 21.19 11.59
CA VAL A 133 15.30 21.65 12.17
C VAL A 133 15.02 23.09 11.71
N ARG A 134 13.95 23.28 10.95
CA ARG A 134 13.28 24.57 10.84
C ARG A 134 11.83 24.40 11.27
N THR A 135 11.55 24.95 12.44
CA THR A 135 10.22 25.18 13.00
C THR A 135 9.40 26.00 11.98
N ALA A 136 8.36 25.41 11.42
CA ALA A 136 7.33 26.14 10.69
C ALA A 136 5.98 25.57 11.08
N LEU A 137 5.18 26.45 11.68
CA LEU A 137 3.80 26.24 12.10
C LEU A 137 2.97 25.62 10.97
N ASP A 138 2.22 24.57 11.31
CA ASP A 138 1.25 23.91 10.45
C ASP A 138 0.21 24.92 9.94
N LEU A 139 0.27 25.24 8.66
CA LEU A 139 -0.83 25.81 7.92
C LEU A 139 -1.47 24.67 7.10
N PRO A 140 -2.81 24.55 7.04
CA PRO A 140 -3.46 23.51 6.26
C PRO A 140 -2.99 23.55 4.81
N ARG A 141 -2.24 22.52 4.37
CA ARG A 141 -1.87 22.34 2.97
C ARG A 141 -3.14 22.05 2.18
N LEU A 142 -3.72 23.10 1.60
CA LEU A 142 -4.64 22.94 0.47
C LEU A 142 -3.92 22.11 -0.61
N PRO A 143 -4.63 21.19 -1.29
CA PRO A 143 -4.06 20.47 -2.43
C PRO A 143 -3.62 21.53 -3.45
N GLN A 144 -2.30 21.68 -3.61
CA GLN A 144 -1.75 22.50 -4.66
C GLN A 144 -2.09 21.79 -5.96
N ILE A 145 -3.17 22.23 -6.61
CA ILE A 145 -3.43 21.93 -8.01
C ILE A 145 -2.28 22.61 -8.74
N GLU A 146 -1.25 21.82 -9.08
CA GLU A 146 -0.18 22.29 -9.95
C GLU A 146 -0.82 22.82 -11.23
N PRO A 147 -0.36 23.97 -11.77
CA PRO A 147 -0.86 24.46 -13.03
C PRO A 147 -0.68 23.38 -14.09
N GLU A 148 -1.72 23.16 -14.90
CA GLU A 148 -1.67 22.31 -16.09
C GLU A 148 -0.62 22.87 -17.07
N ILE A 149 0.64 22.53 -16.84
CA ILE A 149 1.70 22.82 -17.78
C ILE A 149 1.51 21.82 -18.91
N LYS A 150 0.96 22.28 -20.04
CA LYS A 150 0.97 21.53 -21.30
C LYS A 150 2.42 21.20 -21.63
N ARG A 151 2.80 19.94 -21.47
CA ARG A 151 4.13 19.45 -21.81
C ARG A 151 4.06 18.85 -23.20
N ASP A 152 4.86 19.37 -24.12
CA ASP A 152 4.96 18.81 -25.47
C ASP A 152 5.82 17.52 -25.51
N ALA A 153 6.54 17.23 -24.42
CA ALA A 153 7.42 16.07 -24.30
C ALA A 153 6.80 14.97 -23.42
N PRO A 154 6.96 13.68 -23.80
CA PRO A 154 6.50 12.56 -22.99
C PRO A 154 7.08 12.55 -21.59
N LEU A 155 6.29 12.11 -20.62
CA LEU A 155 6.74 11.84 -19.25
C LEU A 155 7.82 10.76 -19.28
N LYS A 156 9.04 11.14 -18.89
CA LYS A 156 10.16 10.19 -18.81
C LYS A 156 10.28 9.61 -17.41
N CYS A 157 10.26 8.29 -17.32
CA CYS A 157 10.55 7.55 -16.10
C CYS A 157 12.04 7.60 -15.78
N GLN A 158 12.36 7.88 -14.51
CA GLN A 158 13.72 7.76 -13.99
C GLN A 158 13.92 6.39 -13.34
N GLY A 159 14.53 5.47 -14.08
CA GLY A 159 14.82 4.11 -13.62
C GLY A 159 13.55 3.28 -13.46
N TRP A 160 13.30 2.76 -12.26
CA TRP A 160 12.18 1.87 -11.98
C TRP A 160 10.96 2.64 -11.44
N GLN A 161 10.49 3.63 -12.17
CA GLN A 161 9.24 4.35 -11.88
C GLN A 161 8.08 3.79 -12.72
N CYS A 162 6.86 3.99 -12.23
CA CYS A 162 5.63 3.58 -12.89
C CYS A 162 5.01 4.77 -13.64
N VAL A 163 4.88 4.70 -14.96
CA VAL A 163 4.26 5.76 -15.79
C VAL A 163 2.84 6.09 -15.30
N PHE A 164 2.05 5.06 -14.96
CA PHE A 164 0.69 5.25 -14.41
C PHE A 164 0.66 5.97 -13.06
N CYS A 165 1.71 5.85 -12.24
CA CYS A 165 1.78 6.58 -10.98
C CYS A 165 2.25 8.01 -11.22
N LEU A 166 3.25 8.19 -12.09
CA LEU A 166 3.78 9.50 -12.46
C LEU A 166 2.72 10.41 -13.09
N ALA A 167 1.88 9.86 -13.97
CA ALA A 167 0.84 10.60 -14.68
C ALA A 167 -0.47 10.77 -13.87
N SER A 168 -0.61 10.13 -12.71
CA SER A 168 -1.85 10.16 -11.94
C SER A 168 -1.88 11.36 -10.99
N ASN A 169 -2.77 12.32 -11.28
CA ASN A 169 -3.01 13.49 -10.41
C ASN A 169 -3.68 13.14 -9.07
N ASP A 170 -4.22 11.92 -8.94
CA ASP A 170 -4.86 11.45 -7.71
C ASP A 170 -3.86 11.05 -6.62
N LEU A 171 -2.56 10.98 -6.95
CA LEU A 171 -1.51 10.59 -6.02
C LEU A 171 -0.71 11.81 -5.51
N PRO A 172 -0.33 11.84 -4.23
CA PRO A 172 0.63 12.81 -3.72
C PRO A 172 1.94 12.77 -4.51
N PHE A 173 2.61 13.92 -4.64
CA PHE A 173 3.88 14.05 -5.39
C PHE A 173 4.93 12.98 -5.00
N GLU A 174 5.08 12.72 -3.70
CA GLU A 174 6.02 11.71 -3.17
C GLU A 174 5.72 10.29 -3.69
N GLU A 175 4.45 9.96 -3.90
CA GLU A 175 4.03 8.67 -4.42
C GLU A 175 4.12 8.60 -5.95
N ARG A 176 3.88 9.73 -6.64
CA ARG A 176 4.05 9.84 -8.10
C ARG A 176 5.49 9.53 -8.51
N GLU A 177 6.45 10.11 -7.79
CA GLU A 177 7.88 9.93 -8.08
C GLU A 177 8.51 8.68 -7.45
N CYS A 178 7.72 7.84 -6.77
CA CYS A 178 8.23 6.68 -6.06
C CYS A 178 8.97 5.71 -7.01
N ARG A 179 10.20 5.35 -6.63
CA ARG A 179 11.03 4.40 -7.36
C ARG A 179 10.97 3.04 -6.70
N TYR A 180 10.64 2.03 -7.49
CA TYR A 180 10.69 0.65 -7.04
C TYR A 180 12.14 0.20 -6.87
N LYS A 181 12.38 -0.77 -5.99
CA LYS A 181 13.73 -1.30 -5.70
C LYS A 181 14.27 -2.25 -6.76
N ARG A 182 13.41 -2.81 -7.62
CA ARG A 182 13.77 -3.79 -8.67
C ARG A 182 12.77 -3.74 -9.83
N LYS A 183 13.21 -4.12 -11.03
CA LYS A 183 12.34 -4.29 -12.21
C LYS A 183 11.13 -5.18 -11.91
N TYR A 184 11.36 -6.37 -11.34
CA TYR A 184 10.27 -7.31 -11.01
C TYR A 184 9.21 -6.72 -10.07
N THR A 185 9.60 -5.88 -9.11
CA THR A 185 8.64 -5.24 -8.20
C THR A 185 7.78 -4.19 -8.90
N LEU A 186 8.36 -3.43 -9.84
CA LEU A 186 7.63 -2.48 -10.68
C LEU A 186 6.64 -3.23 -11.58
N GLN A 187 7.10 -4.27 -12.29
CA GLN A 187 6.26 -5.07 -13.16
C GLN A 187 5.06 -5.67 -12.40
N LYS A 188 5.32 -6.27 -11.24
CA LYS A 188 4.28 -6.81 -10.36
C LYS A 188 3.29 -5.73 -9.89
N HIS A 189 3.74 -4.51 -9.63
CA HIS A 189 2.86 -3.39 -9.32
C HIS A 189 1.97 -3.03 -10.50
N VAL A 190 2.54 -2.85 -11.69
CA VAL A 190 1.78 -2.48 -12.90
C VAL A 190 0.74 -3.55 -13.21
N ASP A 191 1.14 -4.83 -13.24
CA ASP A 191 0.25 -5.95 -13.54
C ASP A 191 -0.92 -6.05 -12.55
N ARG A 192 -0.66 -5.86 -11.24
CA ARG A 192 -1.68 -6.02 -10.19
C ARG A 192 -2.52 -4.78 -9.91
N CYS A 193 -1.97 -3.59 -10.08
CA CYS A 193 -2.63 -2.34 -9.68
C CYS A 193 -3.22 -1.58 -10.85
N ARG A 194 -2.61 -1.70 -12.04
CA ARG A 194 -2.98 -0.90 -13.21
C ARG A 194 -3.59 -1.76 -14.32
N LEU A 195 -3.05 -2.95 -14.54
CA LEU A 195 -3.48 -3.86 -15.60
C LEU A 195 -4.35 -5.03 -15.13
N LYS A 196 -4.82 -5.02 -13.88
CA LYS A 196 -5.57 -6.13 -13.28
C LYS A 196 -6.84 -6.48 -14.05
N TYR A 197 -7.51 -5.46 -14.58
CA TYR A 197 -8.79 -5.58 -15.27
C TYR A 197 -8.67 -5.69 -16.78
N TYR A 198 -7.45 -5.59 -17.31
CA TYR A 198 -7.19 -5.73 -18.74
C TYR A 198 -6.74 -7.16 -19.06
N GLY A 199 -7.40 -7.77 -20.02
CA GLY A 199 -6.99 -8.97 -20.72
C GLY A 199 -5.65 -8.80 -21.47
N PRO A 200 -5.11 -9.88 -22.04
CA PRO A 200 -3.84 -9.83 -22.77
C PRO A 200 -3.89 -8.89 -23.98
N ASP A 201 -5.02 -8.87 -24.68
CA ASP A 201 -5.24 -8.16 -25.96
C ASP A 201 -6.23 -6.99 -25.82
N ASP A 202 -6.62 -6.65 -24.59
CA ASP A 202 -7.56 -5.54 -24.36
C ASP A 202 -6.90 -4.21 -24.75
N PRO A 203 -7.69 -3.27 -25.31
CA PRO A 203 -7.21 -1.92 -25.60
C PRO A 203 -6.86 -1.21 -24.30
N ILE A 204 -5.61 -0.77 -24.15
CA ILE A 204 -5.10 -0.07 -22.97
C ILE A 204 -4.68 1.34 -23.38
N PRO A 205 -5.28 2.41 -22.82
CA PRO A 205 -4.84 3.77 -23.10
C PRO A 205 -3.51 4.07 -22.42
N CYS A 206 -2.67 4.87 -23.09
CA CYS A 206 -1.49 5.44 -22.44
C CYS A 206 -1.93 6.44 -21.35
N PRO A 207 -1.35 6.40 -20.14
CA PRO A 207 -1.70 7.34 -19.07
C PRO A 207 -1.10 8.74 -19.26
N ASP A 208 -0.21 8.95 -20.22
CA ASP A 208 0.33 10.28 -20.53
C ASP A 208 -0.62 11.05 -21.46
N ASP A 209 -1.53 11.80 -20.85
CA ASP A 209 -2.54 12.61 -21.55
C ASP A 209 -1.96 13.77 -22.37
N HIS A 210 -0.67 14.09 -22.20
CA HIS A 210 -0.05 15.21 -22.91
C HIS A 210 0.60 14.75 -24.22
N ALA A 211 1.59 13.86 -24.13
CA ALA A 211 2.35 13.45 -25.32
C ALA A 211 1.71 12.28 -26.06
N CYS A 212 0.89 11.49 -25.38
CA CYS A 212 0.25 10.29 -25.94
C CYS A 212 -1.29 10.42 -25.93
N ALA A 213 -1.80 11.65 -26.01
CA ALA A 213 -3.22 11.96 -25.94
C ALA A 213 -4.03 11.09 -26.92
N GLY A 214 -4.95 10.28 -26.40
CA GLY A 214 -5.82 9.42 -27.20
C GLY A 214 -5.16 8.18 -27.80
N LEU A 215 -3.90 7.88 -27.46
CA LEU A 215 -3.23 6.66 -27.90
C LEU A 215 -3.78 5.45 -27.15
N ILE A 216 -4.35 4.50 -27.90
CA ILE A 216 -4.86 3.23 -27.41
C ILE A 216 -3.97 2.12 -27.96
N LEU A 217 -3.42 1.31 -27.06
CA LEU A 217 -2.48 0.23 -27.36
C LEU A 217 -3.22 -1.11 -27.29
N ASN A 218 -3.03 -1.97 -28.29
CA ASN A 218 -3.75 -3.23 -28.38
C ASN A 218 -3.03 -4.29 -27.56
N GLY A 219 -3.33 -4.32 -26.26
CA GLY A 219 -2.81 -5.31 -25.35
C GLY A 219 -1.50 -4.95 -24.65
N LYS A 220 -1.11 -5.86 -23.75
CA LYS A 220 -0.02 -5.61 -22.79
C LYS A 220 1.36 -5.56 -23.43
N MET A 221 1.55 -6.25 -24.56
CA MET A 221 2.82 -6.28 -25.28
C MET A 221 3.12 -4.92 -25.92
N GLU A 222 2.15 -4.35 -26.65
CA GLU A 222 2.26 -3.04 -27.27
C GLU A 222 2.45 -1.94 -26.21
N LEU A 223 1.74 -2.04 -25.09
CA LEU A 223 1.92 -1.13 -23.96
C LEU A 223 3.37 -1.14 -23.44
N LYS A 224 3.95 -2.33 -23.22
CA LYS A 224 5.33 -2.44 -22.74
C LYS A 224 6.34 -1.89 -23.73
N ALA A 225 6.13 -2.14 -25.03
CA ALA A 225 6.96 -1.57 -26.06
C ALA A 225 6.86 -0.04 -26.07
N HIS A 226 5.66 0.51 -26.08
CA HIS A 226 5.41 1.95 -26.02
C HIS A 226 6.06 2.60 -24.79
N PHE A 227 5.92 1.98 -23.62
CA PHE A 227 6.52 2.48 -22.38
C PHE A 227 8.06 2.48 -22.43
N ALA A 228 8.67 1.48 -23.06
CA ALA A 228 10.12 1.43 -23.21
C ALA A 228 10.65 2.52 -24.15
N HIS A 229 9.94 2.80 -25.25
CA HIS A 229 10.39 3.74 -26.30
C HIS A 229 10.07 5.20 -25.94
N GLU A 230 8.83 5.50 -25.55
CA GLU A 230 8.38 6.88 -25.33
C GLU A 230 8.68 7.38 -23.92
N HIS A 231 8.51 6.49 -22.93
CA HIS A 231 8.62 6.86 -21.51
C HIS A 231 9.91 6.36 -20.82
N GLY A 232 10.75 5.57 -21.50
CA GLY A 232 11.96 4.97 -20.92
C GLY A 232 11.68 4.03 -19.74
N CYS A 233 10.46 3.48 -19.66
CA CYS A 233 10.01 2.60 -18.59
C CYS A 233 10.09 1.13 -19.02
N PHE A 234 10.95 0.35 -18.37
CA PHE A 234 11.17 -1.06 -18.69
C PHE A 234 10.35 -1.98 -17.77
N LEU A 235 9.23 -2.49 -18.30
CA LEU A 235 8.34 -3.45 -17.64
C LEU A 235 8.60 -4.92 -18.03
#